data_AF-A0A950RU58-F1
#
_entry.id   AF-A0A950RU58-F1
#
_cell.length_a   1.000
_cell.length_b   1.000
_cell.length_c   1.000
_cell.angle_alpha   90.00
_cell.angle_beta   90.00
_cell.angle_gamma   90.00
#
_symmetry.space_group_name_H-M   'P 1'
#
loop_
_entity.id
_entity.type
_entity.pdbx_description
1 polymer ?
#
loop_
_entity_poly.entity_id
_entity_poly.type
_entity_poly.pdbx_seq_one_letter_code
_entity_poly.pdbx_strand_id
1 'polypeptide(L)' 'TELAMTEGAVKVAVHRLRRRFRELVREEIAHTVAEPEDVDDELRQLFAALG' A
#
# COMPACT_ATOMS: atom_id res chain seq x y z
N THR A 1 22.47 -10.90 6.34
CA THR A 1 21.38 -11.15 5.37
C THR A 1 21.37 -10.00 4.39
N GLU A 2 22.11 -10.14 3.29
CA GLU A 2 22.07 -9.21 2.16
C GLU A 2 21.25 -9.86 1.04
N LEU A 3 20.44 -9.08 0.33
CA LEU A 3 19.43 -9.59 -0.61
C LEU A 3 20.02 -10.25 -1.88
N ALA A 4 21.34 -10.44 -2.02
CA ALA A 4 22.00 -10.97 -3.22
C ALA A 4 21.51 -10.30 -4.53
N MET A 5 21.21 -9.00 -4.45
CA MET A 5 20.60 -8.21 -5.51
C MET A 5 21.42 -6.94 -5.75
N THR A 6 21.43 -6.47 -6.99
CA THR A 6 21.97 -5.15 -7.31
C THR A 6 21.07 -4.05 -6.75
N GLU A 7 21.61 -2.86 -6.50
CA GLU A 7 20.83 -1.71 -6.04
C GLU A 7 19.62 -1.41 -6.94
N GLY A 8 19.81 -1.51 -8.26
CA GLY A 8 18.72 -1.34 -9.23
C GLY A 8 17.62 -2.39 -9.07
N ALA A 9 17.99 -3.65 -8.84
CA ALA A 9 17.03 -4.73 -8.60
C ALA A 9 16.25 -4.51 -7.30
N VAL A 10 16.91 -4.02 -6.24
CA VAL A 10 16.24 -3.67 -4.97
C VAL A 10 15.23 -2.54 -5.19
N LYS A 11 15.58 -1.48 -5.93
CA LYS A 11 14.65 -0.38 -6.24
C LYS A 11 13.39 -0.87 -6.96
N VAL A 12 13.55 -1.76 -7.95
CA VAL A 12 12.42 -2.37 -8.66
C VAL A 12 11.56 -3.24 -7.74
N ALA A 13 12.19 -4.04 -6.87
CA ALA A 13 11.48 -4.88 -5.92
C ALA A 13 10.67 -4.05 -4.92
N VAL A 14 11.27 -2.98 -4.37
CA VAL A 14 10.57 -2.04 -3.48
C VAL A 14 9.42 -1.34 -4.20
N HIS A 15 9.61 -0.90 -5.46
CA HIS A 15 8.53 -0.29 -6.22
C HIS A 15 7.34 -1.24 -6.41
N ARG A 16 7.62 -2.50 -6.77
CA ARG A 16 6.60 -3.55 -6.91
C ARG A 16 5.90 -3.84 -5.58
N LEU A 17 6.66 -3.92 -4.49
CA LEU A 17 6.14 -4.14 -3.15
C LEU A 17 5.19 -3.01 -2.74
N ARG A 18 5.60 -1.76 -2.91
CA ARG A 18 4.78 -0.58 -2.60
C ARG A 18 3.48 -0.55 -3.39
N ARG A 19 3.52 -0.93 -4.67
CA ARG A 19 2.33 -1.03 -5.51
C ARG A 19 1.37 -2.09 -4.96
N ARG A 20 1.86 -3.31 -4.75
CA ARG A 20 1.03 -4.41 -4.22
C ARG A 20 0.48 -4.11 -2.84
N PHE A 21 1.28 -3.48 -1.97
CA PHE A 21 0.82 -3.06 -0.65
C PHE A 21 -0.34 -2.07 -0.75
N ARG A 22 -0.24 -1.07 -1.62
CA ARG A 22 -1.35 -0.12 -1.83
C ARG A 22 -2.61 -0.80 -2.36
N GLU A 23 -2.48 -1.76 -3.28
CA GLU A 23 -3.61 -2.52 -3.81
C GLU A 23 -4.30 -3.32 -2.69
N LEU A 24 -3.54 -4.05 -1.88
CA LEU A 24 -4.07 -4.84 -0.76
C LEU A 24 -4.73 -3.95 0.30
N VAL A 25 -4.10 -2.84 0.70
CA VAL A 25 -4.70 -1.93 1.69
C VAL A 25 -6.02 -1.35 1.18
N ARG A 26 -6.11 -1.01 -0.12
CA ARG A 26 -7.35 -0.51 -0.71
C ARG A 26 -8.45 -1.58 -0.71
N GLU A 27 -8.10 -2.83 -1.01
CA GLU A 27 -9.01 -3.97 -0.96
C GLU A 27 -9.56 -4.19 0.46
N GLU A 28 -8.69 -4.25 1.47
CA GLU A 28 -9.11 -4.40 2.86
C GLU A 28 -10.02 -3.26 3.33
N ILE A 29 -9.71 -2.01 2.97
CA ILE A 29 -10.56 -0.85 3.30
C ILE A 29 -11.92 -0.94 2.60
N ALA A 30 -11.96 -1.38 1.34
CA ALA A 30 -13.22 -1.56 0.60
C ALA A 30 -14.15 -2.59 1.28
N HIS A 31 -13.60 -3.52 2.06
CA HIS A 31 -14.39 -4.47 2.85
C HIS A 31 -14.90 -3.90 4.19
N THR A 32 -14.37 -2.76 4.65
CA THR A 32 -14.73 -2.18 5.95
C THR A 32 -15.59 -0.92 5.87
N VAL A 33 -15.53 -0.19 4.76
CA VAL A 33 -16.33 1.02 4.55
C VAL A 33 -17.81 0.71 4.33
N ALA A 34 -18.67 1.68 4.64
CA ALA A 34 -20.11 1.54 4.45
C ALA A 34 -20.48 1.56 2.96
N GLU A 35 -19.89 2.49 2.19
CA GLU A 35 -20.10 2.60 0.75
C GLU A 35 -18.76 2.50 -0.01
N PRO A 36 -18.73 1.90 -1.22
CA PRO A 36 -17.48 1.75 -1.99
C PRO A 36 -16.79 3.07 -2.36
N GLU A 37 -17.53 4.17 -2.40
CA GLU A 37 -17.03 5.52 -2.67
C GLU A 37 -16.20 6.11 -1.52
N ASP A 38 -16.38 5.61 -0.29
CA ASP A 38 -15.68 6.11 0.90
C ASP A 38 -14.22 5.64 0.98
N VAL A 39 -13.81 4.68 0.13
CA VAL A 39 -12.47 4.06 0.17
C VAL A 39 -11.34 5.10 0.12
N ASP A 40 -11.48 6.13 -0.73
CA ASP A 40 -10.45 7.15 -0.89
C ASP A 40 -10.41 8.16 0.27
N ASP A 41 -11.53 8.37 0.96
CA ASP A 41 -11.60 9.17 2.18
C ASP A 41 -11.00 8.39 3.37
N GLU A 42 -11.36 7.12 3.53
CA GLU A 42 -10.84 6.26 4.60
C GLU A 42 -9.32 6.05 4.48
N LEU A 43 -8.81 5.83 3.26
CA LEU A 43 -7.37 5.77 2.99
C LEU A 43 -6.63 7.03 3.45
N ARG A 44 -7.21 8.22 3.23
CA ARG A 44 -6.62 9.49 3.67
C ARG A 44 -6.60 9.61 5.18
N GLN A 45 -7.68 9.22 5.86
CA GLN A 45 -7.76 9.23 7.32
C GLN A 45 -6.76 8.24 7.94
N LEU A 46 -6.68 7.02 7.41
CA LEU A 46 -5.72 6.01 7.87
C LEU A 46 -4.28 6.52 7.78
N PHE A 47 -3.89 7.12 6.65
CA PHE A 47 -2.54 7.67 6.51
C PHE A 47 -2.29 8.89 7.40
N ALA A 48 -3.30 9.73 7.63
CA ALA A 48 -3.18 10.85 8.57
C ALA A 48 -2.99 10.38 10.03
N ALA A 49 -3.66 9.29 10.42
CA ALA A 49 -3.56 8.72 11.76
C ALA A 49 -2.23 7.98 12.01
N LEU A 50 -1.61 7.45 10.95
CA LEU A 50 -0.31 6.77 11.00
C LEU A 50 0.90 7.72 10.85
N GLY A 51 0.65 9.03 10.80
CA GLY A 51 1.64 10.10 10.59
C GLY A 51 2.74 10.17 11.65
#